data_AF-A0A8J7P9J9-F1
#
_entry.id   AF-A0A8J7P9J9-F1
#
_cell.length_a   1.000
_cell.length_b   1.000
_cell.length_c   1.000
_cell.angle_alpha   90.00
_cell.angle_beta   90.00
_cell.angle_gamma   90.00
#
_symmetry.space_group_name_H-M   'P 1'
#
loop_
_entity.id
_entity.type
_entity.pdbx_description
1 polymer ?
#
loop_
_entity_poly.entity_id
_entity_poly.type
_entity_poly.pdbx_seq_one_letter_code
_entity_poly.pdbx_strand_id
1 'polypeptide(L)'
;MAKGDLSGAAVNAGDTAVSQSSHEGSALAHQGGALLADSSVGQFRSMAVADSLPAVRFSDAVVASGPAIVSGGNEVTLDRNKKVSELIQTGVMRRIESQAGANSSEIIKPGEKPEVLITYSDTADRSKTPDFIVRKDGRIEAQGDLDAAARKQIVIQVEREPGQMSDPAQAQQKSIDELVQYVNARVGQNPQMAGRGLEINDEYGLMSQELTRKIAGGGLEQSDAAAANSARSGYSAESQRMMSGMNRFSPGSSGSMTAREMGDYFPRRDVGQQKDETNPVVHAKNAIAGMFNPDRANPYETVRKTQSEGLAVGRYGLTYRNFMSWFSFEGEDEFSVDNIAGIMSKLAKKGKVSKEFAAKFQDKAFAAKFVGAMKRMQEGKQLSGEEMRTLFPKELQERVATDVVDKTLKDAGGDVGKAALALHLGKEPAQLTGEDLNNKANKDYMQGAVKLAQLSELRRDLGQGDKIDWQVSPEGNLMKAQIVKAGLAVARNMNTEGRCAEGVQVALSKVGMGEFLGSGDGWAMRHAFLKSDEWRVTNDPTKATAFVRSWSQGVIAENGGKNYGHVGLLHVENGRLVETSDHKTEHQINNPRYGKTIYFEYVGKQPKTLQA
;
A
#
# COMPACT_ATOMS: atom_id res chain seq x y z
N MET A 1 -6.32 -9.97 56.14
CA MET A 1 -5.70 -10.88 57.12
C MET A 1 -5.40 -12.17 56.37
N ALA A 2 -4.21 -12.74 56.20
CA ALA A 2 -2.81 -12.45 56.51
C ALA A 2 -2.00 -12.99 55.28
N LYS A 3 -1.12 -12.22 54.64
CA LYS A 3 0.35 -12.12 54.83
C LYS A 3 1.10 -13.45 55.01
N GLY A 4 1.99 -13.73 54.06
CA GLY A 4 3.10 -14.67 54.14
C GLY A 4 4.21 -14.26 53.17
N ASP A 5 5.15 -13.47 53.66
CA ASP A 5 6.47 -13.20 53.09
C ASP A 5 7.43 -14.39 53.31
N LEU A 6 8.51 -14.46 52.51
CA LEU A 6 9.93 -14.70 52.88
C LEU A 6 10.73 -14.94 51.57
N SER A 7 11.56 -13.99 51.11
CA SER A 7 13.05 -13.98 51.16
C SER A 7 13.71 -15.32 50.81
N GLY A 8 14.68 -15.48 49.89
CA GLY A 8 15.77 -14.62 49.43
C GLY A 8 17.09 -15.40 49.60
N ALA A 9 17.90 -15.58 48.55
CA ALA A 9 19.34 -15.84 48.63
C ALA A 9 20.01 -15.77 47.25
N ALA A 10 20.93 -14.83 47.10
CA ALA A 10 21.96 -14.80 46.06
C ALA A 10 23.18 -15.60 46.53
N VAL A 11 23.90 -16.25 45.60
CA VAL A 11 25.31 -16.62 45.78
C VAL A 11 26.03 -16.39 44.45
N ASN A 12 27.19 -15.74 44.56
CA ASN A 12 28.10 -15.32 43.50
C ASN A 12 29.44 -16.06 43.73
N ALA A 13 30.02 -16.66 42.69
CA ALA A 13 31.44 -17.07 42.54
C ALA A 13 31.56 -17.64 41.11
N GLY A 14 32.45 -17.23 40.19
CA GLY A 14 33.78 -16.65 40.35
C GLY A 14 34.83 -17.76 40.50
N ASP A 15 35.35 -18.31 39.40
CA ASP A 15 36.80 -18.27 39.11
C ASP A 15 37.25 -18.91 37.78
N THR A 16 38.41 -18.38 37.37
CA THR A 16 39.31 -18.52 36.22
C THR A 16 39.99 -19.89 35.96
N ALA A 17 40.35 -20.13 34.68
CA ALA A 17 41.67 -20.60 34.16
C ALA A 17 41.52 -20.89 32.64
N VAL A 18 42.18 -20.23 31.67
CA VAL A 18 43.61 -20.12 31.29
C VAL A 18 44.26 -21.43 30.81
N SER A 19 44.53 -21.51 29.49
CA SER A 19 45.68 -22.13 28.79
C SER A 19 45.40 -22.09 27.26
N GLN A 20 46.07 -21.28 26.42
CA GLN A 20 47.36 -21.54 25.71
C GLN A 20 47.38 -22.89 24.95
N SER A 21 47.77 -23.03 23.67
CA SER A 21 48.63 -22.22 22.78
C SER A 21 48.59 -22.64 21.27
N SER A 22 49.00 -21.70 20.41
CA SER A 22 49.98 -21.79 19.27
C SER A 22 49.69 -22.41 17.89
N HIS A 23 49.85 -21.52 16.88
CA HIS A 23 50.59 -21.60 15.58
C HIS A 23 50.15 -22.61 14.49
N GLU A 24 50.14 -22.35 13.17
CA GLU A 24 50.86 -21.48 12.20
C GLU A 24 49.86 -21.07 11.08
N GLY A 25 49.95 -20.01 10.25
CA GLY A 25 51.08 -19.25 9.72
C GLY A 25 51.29 -19.55 8.22
N SER A 26 50.71 -18.77 7.29
CA SER A 26 51.38 -18.46 6.01
C SER A 26 50.74 -17.26 5.32
N ALA A 27 51.58 -16.27 5.04
CA ALA A 27 51.32 -15.04 4.32
C ALA A 27 52.02 -15.11 2.96
N LEU A 28 51.45 -14.49 1.93
CA LEU A 28 52.21 -13.93 0.81
C LEU A 28 51.50 -12.67 0.32
N ALA A 29 52.17 -11.53 0.53
CA ALA A 29 51.91 -10.25 -0.09
C ALA A 29 52.82 -10.09 -1.30
N HIS A 30 52.36 -9.43 -2.38
CA HIS A 30 52.80 -8.07 -2.73
C HIS A 30 52.42 -7.63 -4.15
N GLN A 31 52.13 -6.32 -4.22
CA GLN A 31 52.30 -5.38 -5.35
C GLN A 31 51.35 -5.56 -6.55
N GLY A 32 50.69 -4.54 -7.07
CA GLY A 32 50.94 -3.09 -7.04
C GLY A 32 51.09 -2.62 -8.49
N GLY A 33 50.24 -1.71 -8.96
CA GLY A 33 50.36 -1.12 -10.30
C GLY A 33 49.09 -0.45 -10.78
N ALA A 34 49.17 0.87 -10.94
CA ALA A 34 48.08 1.78 -11.27
C ALA A 34 47.93 2.02 -12.80
N LEU A 35 46.85 2.74 -13.13
CA LEU A 35 46.60 3.54 -14.35
C LEU A 35 46.23 2.80 -15.64
N LEU A 36 45.03 3.05 -16.16
CA LEU A 36 44.78 4.01 -17.26
C LEU A 36 43.29 4.00 -17.64
N ALA A 37 42.77 5.21 -17.91
CA ALA A 37 41.54 5.42 -18.67
C ALA A 37 41.82 5.14 -20.16
N ASP A 38 40.87 4.56 -20.89
CA ASP A 38 40.28 5.19 -22.09
C ASP A 38 39.10 4.35 -22.63
N SER A 39 38.22 5.08 -23.29
CA SER A 39 37.06 4.75 -24.10
C SER A 39 37.27 3.73 -25.22
N SER A 40 36.20 3.00 -25.59
CA SER A 40 35.79 2.84 -26.99
C SER A 40 34.47 2.08 -27.15
N VAL A 41 33.65 2.63 -28.04
CA VAL A 41 32.45 2.11 -28.70
C VAL A 41 32.69 0.74 -29.35
N GLY A 42 31.68 -0.15 -29.31
CA GLY A 42 31.70 -1.40 -30.07
C GLY A 42 30.30 -2.03 -30.23
N GLN A 43 29.67 -1.75 -31.37
CA GLN A 43 28.50 -2.46 -31.92
C GLN A 43 28.79 -3.95 -32.14
N PHE A 44 27.85 -4.86 -31.85
CA PHE A 44 27.64 -6.12 -32.59
C PHE A 44 26.17 -6.56 -32.40
N ARG A 45 25.33 -6.38 -33.44
CA ARG A 45 24.90 -7.35 -34.46
C ARG A 45 23.92 -8.42 -33.96
N SER A 46 22.67 -8.20 -34.35
CA SER A 46 21.57 -9.16 -34.44
C SER A 46 21.83 -10.24 -35.49
N MET A 47 21.55 -11.50 -35.15
CA MET A 47 21.38 -12.59 -36.11
C MET A 47 19.91 -12.97 -36.17
N ALA A 48 19.32 -12.77 -37.35
CA ALA A 48 18.06 -13.37 -37.74
C ALA A 48 18.33 -14.74 -38.35
N VAL A 49 17.49 -15.73 -38.05
CA VAL A 49 17.37 -16.95 -38.83
C VAL A 49 15.92 -17.04 -39.29
N ALA A 50 15.74 -16.98 -40.60
CA ALA A 50 14.51 -17.28 -41.30
C ALA A 50 14.51 -18.76 -41.69
N ASP A 51 13.37 -19.41 -41.61
CA ASP A 51 13.06 -20.59 -42.40
C ASP A 51 11.59 -20.58 -42.81
N SER A 52 11.36 -21.04 -44.03
CA SER A 52 10.24 -20.68 -44.90
C SER A 52 9.33 -21.86 -45.27
N LEU A 53 8.01 -21.59 -45.26
CA LEU A 53 6.92 -22.12 -46.13
C LEU A 53 6.43 -23.59 -45.95
N PRO A 54 5.20 -23.98 -46.42
CA PRO A 54 4.32 -23.28 -47.38
C PRO A 54 2.82 -23.14 -47.02
N ALA A 55 2.16 -22.33 -47.85
CA ALA A 55 0.74 -22.02 -47.88
C ALA A 55 -0.12 -23.18 -48.44
N VAL A 56 -1.34 -23.32 -47.90
CA VAL A 56 -2.44 -24.05 -48.54
C VAL A 56 -3.64 -23.11 -48.62
N ARG A 57 -4.10 -22.87 -49.86
CA ARG A 57 -5.37 -22.21 -50.19
C ARG A 57 -6.49 -23.25 -50.16
N PHE A 58 -7.64 -22.88 -49.62
CA PHE A 58 -8.94 -23.43 -50.03
C PHE A 58 -9.97 -22.30 -50.13
N SER A 59 -10.73 -22.37 -51.21
CA SER A 59 -11.68 -21.40 -51.75
C SER A 59 -13.08 -21.53 -51.13
N ASP A 60 -13.81 -20.42 -51.18
CA ASP A 60 -15.27 -20.25 -51.33
C ASP A 60 -16.25 -21.16 -50.55
N ALA A 61 -16.95 -20.57 -49.58
CA ALA A 61 -18.37 -20.80 -49.36
C ALA A 61 -19.05 -19.67 -48.55
N VAL A 62 -19.87 -18.89 -49.27
CA VAL A 62 -21.17 -18.30 -48.88
C VAL A 62 -21.24 -17.30 -47.72
N VAL A 63 -21.47 -16.05 -48.14
CA VAL A 63 -21.98 -14.89 -47.40
C VAL A 63 -23.34 -15.19 -46.76
N ALA A 64 -23.44 -14.97 -45.45
CA ALA A 64 -24.70 -14.67 -44.77
C ALA A 64 -24.49 -13.43 -43.89
N SER A 65 -25.18 -12.35 -44.27
CA SER A 65 -25.10 -11.01 -43.72
C SER A 65 -25.53 -10.96 -42.24
N GLY A 66 -24.59 -10.68 -41.33
CA GLY A 66 -24.85 -10.23 -39.96
C GLY A 66 -24.40 -8.77 -39.80
N PRO A 67 -25.06 -7.95 -38.96
CA PRO A 67 -24.81 -6.52 -38.92
C PRO A 67 -23.38 -6.22 -38.45
N ALA A 68 -22.77 -5.24 -39.10
CA ALA A 68 -21.40 -4.81 -38.90
C ALA A 68 -21.08 -4.52 -37.42
N ILE A 69 -20.08 -5.21 -36.89
CA ILE A 69 -19.37 -4.79 -35.68
C ILE A 69 -18.55 -3.57 -36.07
N VAL A 70 -19.04 -2.38 -35.72
CA VAL A 70 -18.25 -1.15 -35.75
C VAL A 70 -17.21 -1.24 -34.64
N SER A 71 -16.05 -1.78 -34.98
CA SER A 71 -14.81 -1.63 -34.24
C SER A 71 -14.28 -0.21 -34.49
N GLY A 72 -14.85 0.77 -33.81
CA GLY A 72 -14.32 2.12 -33.70
C GLY A 72 -14.26 2.47 -32.22
N GLY A 73 -13.08 2.87 -31.74
CA GLY A 73 -12.92 3.45 -30.41
C GLY A 73 -13.68 4.78 -30.36
N ASN A 74 -14.99 4.70 -30.13
CA ASN A 74 -15.77 5.88 -29.83
C ASN A 74 -15.50 6.26 -28.38
N GLU A 75 -14.99 7.47 -28.22
CA GLU A 75 -15.17 8.26 -27.03
C GLU A 75 -16.62 8.08 -26.55
N VAL A 76 -16.83 7.45 -25.39
CA VAL A 76 -18.13 7.53 -24.74
C VAL A 76 -18.35 9.02 -24.50
N THR A 77 -19.53 9.54 -24.79
CA THR A 77 -19.91 10.89 -24.38
C THR A 77 -21.38 10.78 -24.08
N LEU A 78 -21.69 10.78 -22.78
CA LEU A 78 -23.05 10.62 -22.32
C LEU A 78 -23.81 11.95 -22.49
N ASP A 79 -24.83 11.92 -23.36
CA ASP A 79 -25.74 13.05 -23.55
C ASP A 79 -26.60 13.24 -22.30
N ARG A 80 -26.31 14.29 -21.54
CA ARG A 80 -26.94 14.62 -20.25
C ARG A 80 -28.44 14.92 -20.35
N ASN A 81 -28.93 15.20 -21.55
CA ASN A 81 -30.35 15.48 -21.78
C ASN A 81 -31.15 14.21 -22.09
N LYS A 82 -30.48 13.09 -22.40
CA LYS A 82 -31.13 11.81 -22.68
C LYS A 82 -31.27 10.97 -21.43
N LYS A 83 -32.42 10.30 -21.30
CA LYS A 83 -32.66 9.34 -20.22
C LYS A 83 -31.84 8.07 -20.40
N VAL A 84 -31.60 7.33 -19.32
CA VAL A 84 -30.89 6.04 -19.38
C VAL A 84 -31.56 5.06 -20.36
N SER A 85 -32.89 5.04 -20.40
CA SER A 85 -33.65 4.21 -21.37
C SER A 85 -33.34 4.56 -22.83
N GLU A 86 -33.12 5.84 -23.15
CA GLU A 86 -32.79 6.31 -24.49
C GLU A 86 -31.32 6.01 -24.83
N LEU A 87 -30.42 6.13 -23.86
CA LEU A 87 -29.02 5.73 -24.01
C LEU A 87 -28.88 4.21 -24.22
N ILE A 88 -29.75 3.40 -23.60
CA ILE A 88 -29.84 1.96 -23.87
C ILE A 88 -30.37 1.69 -25.28
N GLN A 89 -31.46 2.35 -25.69
CA GLN A 89 -32.05 2.18 -27.02
C GLN A 89 -31.10 2.57 -28.15
N THR A 90 -30.31 3.63 -27.96
CA THR A 90 -29.31 4.09 -28.93
C THR A 90 -28.01 3.28 -28.90
N GLY A 91 -27.88 2.31 -27.98
CA GLY A 91 -26.70 1.45 -27.86
C GLY A 91 -25.49 2.11 -27.20
N VAL A 92 -25.63 3.35 -26.69
CA VAL A 92 -24.59 4.06 -25.93
C VAL A 92 -24.35 3.37 -24.58
N MET A 93 -25.41 2.87 -23.95
CA MET A 93 -25.35 1.99 -22.78
C MET A 93 -25.92 0.62 -23.14
N ARG A 94 -25.48 -0.43 -22.43
CA ARG A 94 -26.14 -1.74 -22.49
C ARG A 94 -27.08 -1.92 -21.30
N ARG A 95 -28.12 -2.72 -21.49
CA ARG A 95 -28.98 -3.13 -20.37
C ARG A 95 -28.25 -4.19 -19.55
N ILE A 96 -28.34 -4.10 -18.23
CA ILE A 96 -27.85 -5.16 -17.35
C ILE A 96 -28.75 -6.40 -17.55
N GLU A 97 -28.19 -7.49 -18.08
CA GLU A 97 -28.86 -8.78 -18.27
C GLU A 97 -28.91 -9.53 -16.93
N SER A 98 -29.96 -9.28 -16.15
CA SER A 98 -30.41 -10.00 -14.94
C SER A 98 -29.33 -10.47 -13.94
N GLN A 99 -29.18 -9.73 -12.84
CA GLN A 99 -29.11 -10.37 -11.52
C GLN A 99 -30.52 -10.35 -10.93
N ALA A 100 -31.06 -11.53 -10.61
CA ALA A 100 -32.38 -11.67 -10.01
C ALA A 100 -32.37 -11.06 -8.60
N GLY A 101 -32.84 -9.82 -8.51
CA GLY A 101 -33.07 -9.09 -7.27
C GLY A 101 -33.73 -7.76 -7.62
N ALA A 102 -35.05 -7.68 -7.44
CA ALA A 102 -35.74 -6.39 -7.49
C ALA A 102 -35.28 -5.58 -6.27
N ASN A 103 -34.36 -4.65 -6.47
CA ASN A 103 -34.04 -3.67 -5.42
C ASN A 103 -35.27 -2.76 -5.23
N SER A 104 -35.79 -2.72 -4.00
CA SER A 104 -36.48 -1.51 -3.53
C SER A 104 -35.39 -0.45 -3.33
N SER A 105 -35.16 0.40 -4.32
CA SER A 105 -34.32 1.58 -4.12
C SER A 105 -34.96 2.41 -3.01
N GLU A 106 -34.22 2.68 -1.93
CA GLU A 106 -34.72 3.54 -0.87
C GLU A 106 -34.97 4.93 -1.47
N ILE A 107 -36.20 5.42 -1.31
CA ILE A 107 -36.57 6.76 -1.77
C ILE A 107 -36.03 7.77 -0.78
N ILE A 108 -35.41 8.82 -1.29
CA ILE A 108 -34.82 9.89 -0.50
C ILE A 108 -35.88 10.59 0.37
N LYS A 109 -35.59 10.76 1.67
CA LYS A 109 -36.48 11.47 2.59
C LYS A 109 -36.26 12.99 2.50
N PRO A 110 -37.21 13.84 2.95
CA PRO A 110 -37.00 15.28 3.02
C PRO A 110 -35.74 15.62 3.85
N GLY A 111 -34.88 16.51 3.35
CA GLY A 111 -33.64 16.94 4.01
C GLY A 111 -32.42 16.03 3.80
N GLU A 112 -32.58 14.82 3.27
CA GLU A 112 -31.46 13.97 2.86
C GLU A 112 -30.89 14.42 1.50
N LYS A 113 -29.57 14.26 1.31
CA LYS A 113 -28.88 14.44 0.04
C LYS A 113 -28.76 13.10 -0.70
N PRO A 114 -28.95 13.05 -2.03
CA PRO A 114 -28.67 11.86 -2.81
C PRO A 114 -27.16 11.56 -2.80
N GLU A 115 -26.80 10.27 -2.79
CA GLU A 115 -25.41 9.79 -2.79
C GLU A 115 -25.11 8.99 -4.07
N VAL A 116 -23.95 9.23 -4.70
CA VAL A 116 -23.35 8.33 -5.69
C VAL A 116 -22.27 7.50 -5.01
N LEU A 117 -22.50 6.19 -4.90
CA LEU A 117 -21.51 5.25 -4.38
C LEU A 117 -20.75 4.62 -5.55
N ILE A 118 -19.43 4.82 -5.59
CA ILE A 118 -18.54 4.24 -6.59
C ILE A 118 -17.71 3.14 -5.91
N THR A 119 -17.89 1.89 -6.35
CA THR A 119 -17.28 0.73 -5.68
C THR A 119 -16.82 -0.34 -6.66
N TYR A 120 -15.86 -1.18 -6.26
CA TYR A 120 -15.47 -2.35 -7.03
C TYR A 120 -16.49 -3.49 -6.90
N SER A 121 -16.60 -4.30 -7.95
CA SER A 121 -17.52 -5.44 -8.03
C SER A 121 -17.36 -6.51 -6.95
N ASP A 122 -16.14 -6.71 -6.46
CA ASP A 122 -15.81 -7.71 -5.44
C ASP A 122 -16.02 -7.22 -3.99
N THR A 123 -16.15 -5.90 -3.81
CA THR A 123 -16.44 -5.26 -2.51
C THR A 123 -17.88 -4.76 -2.41
N ALA A 124 -18.63 -4.81 -3.52
CA ALA A 124 -20.03 -4.44 -3.55
C ALA A 124 -20.87 -5.38 -2.67
N ASP A 125 -21.87 -4.81 -1.98
CA ASP A 125 -22.88 -5.56 -1.27
C ASP A 125 -23.65 -6.43 -2.27
N ARG A 126 -23.43 -7.75 -2.21
CA ARG A 126 -24.06 -8.72 -3.13
C ARG A 126 -25.57 -8.81 -2.95
N SER A 127 -26.13 -8.23 -1.89
CA SER A 127 -27.58 -8.13 -1.69
C SER A 127 -28.22 -6.97 -2.44
N LYS A 128 -27.43 -6.05 -3.00
CA LYS A 128 -27.90 -4.91 -3.80
C LYS A 128 -27.50 -5.06 -5.26
N THR A 129 -28.46 -4.90 -6.17
CA THR A 129 -28.17 -4.72 -7.60
C THR A 129 -27.61 -3.32 -7.88
N PRO A 130 -26.55 -3.20 -8.70
CA PRO A 130 -25.98 -1.91 -9.06
C PRO A 130 -26.83 -1.17 -10.10
N ASP A 131 -26.88 0.16 -10.02
CA ASP A 131 -27.55 1.00 -11.03
C ASP A 131 -26.76 1.05 -12.32
N PHE A 132 -25.43 1.06 -12.22
CA PHE A 132 -24.52 1.05 -13.35
C PHE A 132 -23.36 0.09 -13.13
N ILE A 133 -22.91 -0.56 -14.20
CA ILE A 133 -21.68 -1.37 -14.23
C ILE A 133 -20.74 -0.78 -15.29
N VAL A 134 -19.55 -0.35 -14.89
CA VAL A 134 -18.49 0.05 -15.81
C VAL A 134 -17.54 -1.14 -16.03
N ARG A 135 -17.60 -1.69 -17.25
CA ARG A 135 -16.77 -2.82 -17.69
C ARG A 135 -15.32 -2.41 -17.90
N LYS A 136 -14.42 -3.40 -17.93
CA LYS A 136 -12.97 -3.17 -18.11
C LYS A 136 -12.58 -2.42 -19.37
N ASP A 137 -13.34 -2.64 -20.44
CA ASP A 137 -13.13 -1.97 -21.73
C ASP A 137 -13.77 -0.57 -21.79
N GLY A 138 -14.32 -0.08 -20.68
CA GLY A 138 -14.99 1.22 -20.59
C GLY A 138 -16.45 1.20 -21.01
N ARG A 139 -17.02 0.05 -21.41
CA ARG A 139 -18.47 -0.02 -21.69
C ARG A 139 -19.28 0.17 -20.40
N ILE A 140 -20.38 0.90 -20.52
CA ILE A 140 -21.32 1.14 -19.42
C ILE A 140 -22.56 0.28 -19.62
N GLU A 141 -22.93 -0.46 -18.58
CA GLU A 141 -24.22 -1.13 -18.46
C GLU A 141 -25.06 -0.42 -17.41
N ALA A 142 -26.37 -0.34 -17.62
CA ALA A 142 -27.27 0.36 -16.74
C ALA A 142 -28.53 -0.46 -16.41
N GLN A 143 -29.00 -0.28 -15.18
CA GLN A 143 -30.27 -0.78 -14.70
C GLN A 143 -31.37 0.23 -15.02
N GLY A 144 -32.14 -0.02 -16.08
CA GLY A 144 -33.43 0.63 -16.33
C GLY A 144 -33.45 2.16 -16.13
N ASP A 145 -34.57 2.70 -15.67
CA ASP A 145 -34.78 4.15 -15.57
C ASP A 145 -34.22 4.72 -14.25
N LEU A 146 -33.16 5.53 -14.34
CA LEU A 146 -32.62 6.32 -13.22
C LEU A 146 -33.61 7.41 -12.78
N ASP A 147 -34.43 7.90 -13.70
CA ASP A 147 -35.31 9.04 -13.49
C ASP A 147 -36.67 8.66 -12.87
N ALA A 148 -36.98 7.38 -12.79
CA ALA A 148 -38.28 6.88 -12.33
C ALA A 148 -38.52 7.01 -10.81
N ALA A 149 -37.47 7.23 -10.00
CA ALA A 149 -37.58 7.41 -8.55
C ALA A 149 -36.52 8.39 -8.03
N ALA A 150 -36.87 9.20 -7.01
CA ALA A 150 -35.90 10.00 -6.27
C ALA A 150 -35.07 9.11 -5.34
N ARG A 151 -34.07 8.44 -5.91
CA ARG A 151 -33.24 7.47 -5.21
C ARG A 151 -32.35 8.16 -4.19
N LYS A 152 -32.26 7.57 -3.00
CA LYS A 152 -31.33 8.01 -1.96
C LYS A 152 -29.87 7.71 -2.34
N GLN A 153 -29.62 6.57 -2.96
CA GLN A 153 -28.29 6.10 -3.33
C GLN A 153 -28.29 5.58 -4.77
N ILE A 154 -27.26 5.94 -5.53
CA ILE A 154 -27.00 5.51 -6.90
C ILE A 154 -25.67 4.75 -6.90
N VAL A 155 -25.69 3.46 -7.25
CA VAL A 155 -24.51 2.59 -7.16
C VAL A 155 -23.87 2.41 -8.53
N ILE A 156 -22.63 2.90 -8.66
CA ILE A 156 -21.75 2.65 -9.82
C ILE A 156 -20.75 1.56 -9.43
N GLN A 157 -20.93 0.38 -10.02
CA GLN A 157 -20.04 -0.76 -9.83
C GLN A 157 -18.98 -0.80 -10.92
N VAL A 158 -17.71 -0.94 -10.52
CA VAL A 158 -16.58 -1.02 -11.44
C VAL A 158 -16.06 -2.45 -11.50
N GLU A 159 -16.01 -3.01 -12.71
CA GLU A 159 -15.51 -4.37 -12.95
C GLU A 159 -13.99 -4.44 -12.82
N ARG A 160 -13.48 -5.36 -12.00
CA ARG A 160 -12.05 -5.68 -11.92
C ARG A 160 -11.84 -7.19 -11.80
N GLU A 161 -10.64 -7.68 -12.16
CA GLU A 161 -10.31 -9.07 -11.80
C GLU A 161 -10.24 -9.19 -10.26
N PRO A 162 -10.63 -10.33 -9.67
CA PRO A 162 -10.36 -10.61 -8.27
C PRO A 162 -8.88 -10.40 -7.95
N GLY A 163 -8.60 -9.55 -6.95
CA GLY A 163 -7.23 -9.25 -6.53
C GLY A 163 -6.45 -8.27 -7.41
N GLN A 164 -7.10 -7.63 -8.40
CA GLN A 164 -6.51 -6.57 -9.21
C GLN A 164 -6.32 -5.29 -8.38
N MET A 165 -5.09 -4.80 -8.39
CA MET A 165 -4.61 -3.67 -7.59
C MET A 165 -4.15 -2.50 -8.43
N SER A 166 -4.27 -2.57 -9.75
CA SER A 166 -4.06 -1.42 -10.62
C SER A 166 -5.26 -0.48 -10.52
N ASP A 167 -5.00 0.82 -10.70
CA ASP A 167 -6.07 1.78 -10.95
C ASP A 167 -6.87 1.36 -12.20
N PRO A 168 -8.15 1.78 -12.33
CA PRO A 168 -8.94 1.49 -13.53
C PRO A 168 -8.17 1.86 -14.79
N ALA A 169 -8.31 1.05 -15.84
CA ALA A 169 -7.71 1.39 -17.14
C ALA A 169 -8.23 2.76 -17.61
N GLN A 170 -7.45 3.49 -18.41
CA GLN A 170 -7.81 4.85 -18.82
C GLN A 170 -9.21 4.95 -19.44
N ALA A 171 -9.60 3.98 -20.26
CA ALA A 171 -10.95 3.89 -20.83
C ALA A 171 -12.02 3.71 -19.75
N GLN A 172 -11.78 2.83 -18.78
CA GLN A 172 -12.67 2.59 -17.65
C GLN A 172 -12.79 3.83 -16.74
N GLN A 173 -11.67 4.49 -16.42
CA GLN A 173 -11.65 5.71 -15.62
C GLN A 173 -12.39 6.86 -16.31
N LYS A 174 -12.22 7.02 -17.63
CA LYS A 174 -12.95 8.02 -18.41
C LYS A 174 -14.46 7.77 -18.37
N SER A 175 -14.89 6.51 -18.54
CA SER A 175 -16.31 6.15 -18.44
C SER A 175 -16.89 6.39 -17.05
N ILE A 176 -16.11 6.15 -15.98
CA ILE A 176 -16.50 6.49 -14.60
C ILE A 176 -16.71 8.00 -14.49
N ASP A 177 -15.76 8.80 -14.94
CA ASP A 177 -15.83 10.27 -14.85
C ASP A 177 -17.02 10.85 -15.62
N GLU A 178 -17.27 10.34 -16.82
CA GLU A 178 -18.41 10.75 -17.64
C GLU A 178 -19.74 10.33 -17.01
N LEU A 179 -19.79 9.12 -16.44
CA LEU A 179 -20.97 8.62 -15.77
C LEU A 179 -21.31 9.42 -14.51
N VAL A 180 -20.32 9.78 -13.69
CA VAL A 180 -20.51 10.65 -12.53
C VAL A 180 -21.05 12.02 -12.95
N GLN A 181 -20.48 12.61 -14.01
CA GLN A 181 -20.97 13.88 -14.55
C GLN A 181 -22.38 13.78 -15.12
N TYR A 182 -22.71 12.67 -15.79
CA TYR A 182 -24.04 12.37 -16.32
C TYR A 182 -25.06 12.25 -15.18
N VAL A 183 -24.76 11.43 -14.16
CA VAL A 183 -25.62 11.26 -12.98
C VAL A 183 -25.85 12.60 -12.27
N ASN A 184 -24.80 13.41 -12.08
CA ASN A 184 -24.94 14.73 -11.47
C ASN A 184 -25.89 15.64 -12.26
N ALA A 185 -25.79 15.66 -13.59
CA ALA A 185 -26.70 16.43 -14.43
C ALA A 185 -28.15 15.91 -14.35
N ARG A 186 -28.35 14.58 -14.35
CA ARG A 186 -29.69 13.97 -14.25
C ARG A 186 -30.34 14.21 -12.90
N VAL A 187 -29.59 14.12 -11.80
CA VAL A 187 -30.08 14.43 -10.45
C VAL A 187 -30.49 15.90 -10.35
N GLY A 188 -29.69 16.82 -10.91
CA GLY A 188 -30.06 18.25 -10.96
C GLY A 188 -31.32 18.55 -11.78
N GLN A 189 -31.61 17.72 -12.79
CA GLN A 189 -32.83 17.83 -13.61
C GLN A 189 -34.07 17.19 -12.95
N ASN A 190 -33.91 16.38 -11.90
CA ASN A 190 -35.03 15.76 -11.19
C ASN A 190 -35.64 16.75 -10.17
N PRO A 191 -36.91 17.19 -10.32
CA PRO A 191 -37.50 18.19 -9.43
C PRO A 191 -37.53 17.81 -7.95
N GLN A 192 -37.51 16.52 -7.61
CA GLN A 192 -37.52 16.04 -6.22
C GLN A 192 -36.13 16.11 -5.56
N MET A 193 -35.07 16.15 -6.36
CA MET A 193 -33.66 16.14 -5.92
C MET A 193 -32.92 17.44 -6.27
N ALA A 194 -33.44 18.23 -7.21
CA ALA A 194 -32.90 19.52 -7.60
C ALA A 194 -32.76 20.43 -6.36
N GLY A 195 -31.59 21.06 -6.22
CA GLY A 195 -31.30 21.96 -5.11
C GLY A 195 -30.80 21.29 -3.82
N ARG A 196 -30.76 19.95 -3.74
CA ARG A 196 -30.25 19.22 -2.55
C ARG A 196 -28.74 19.00 -2.55
N GLY A 197 -28.08 19.22 -3.69
CA GLY A 197 -26.71 18.78 -3.96
C GLY A 197 -26.61 17.26 -4.14
N LEU A 198 -25.41 16.79 -4.48
CA LEU A 198 -25.11 15.37 -4.66
C LEU A 198 -23.87 15.02 -3.84
N GLU A 199 -23.95 14.01 -2.97
CA GLU A 199 -22.77 13.46 -2.31
C GLU A 199 -22.10 12.42 -3.21
N ILE A 200 -20.78 12.47 -3.35
CA ILE A 200 -20.03 11.48 -4.13
C ILE A 200 -19.13 10.71 -3.18
N ASN A 201 -19.40 9.42 -3.05
CA ASN A 201 -18.63 8.50 -2.25
C ASN A 201 -17.74 7.65 -3.18
N ASP A 202 -16.50 8.11 -3.33
CA ASP A 202 -15.45 7.40 -4.06
C ASP A 202 -14.37 6.94 -3.07
N GLU A 203 -14.76 6.00 -2.21
CA GLU A 203 -13.89 5.48 -1.16
C GLU A 203 -12.62 4.83 -1.74
N TYR A 204 -12.69 4.29 -2.96
CA TYR A 204 -11.60 3.58 -3.64
C TYR A 204 -10.81 4.44 -4.64
N GLY A 205 -11.22 5.69 -4.90
CA GLY A 205 -10.46 6.64 -5.71
C GLY A 205 -10.45 6.25 -7.18
N LEU A 206 -11.59 5.79 -7.68
CA LEU A 206 -11.78 5.27 -9.03
C LEU A 206 -11.94 6.40 -10.05
N MET A 207 -12.40 7.58 -9.62
CA MET A 207 -12.47 8.77 -10.46
C MET A 207 -11.08 9.31 -10.79
N SER A 208 -10.97 10.08 -11.88
CA SER A 208 -9.73 10.78 -12.18
C SER A 208 -9.45 11.91 -11.19
N GLN A 209 -8.17 12.26 -11.09
CA GLN A 209 -7.74 13.43 -10.33
C GLN A 209 -8.25 14.75 -10.91
N GLU A 210 -8.52 14.80 -12.22
CA GLU A 210 -9.07 15.99 -12.86
C GLU A 210 -10.50 16.22 -12.40
N LEU A 211 -11.34 15.19 -12.45
CA LEU A 211 -12.72 15.26 -11.96
C LEU A 211 -12.76 15.52 -10.46
N THR A 212 -11.91 14.85 -9.67
CA THR A 212 -11.80 15.07 -8.21
C THR A 212 -11.47 16.53 -7.90
N ARG A 213 -10.49 17.12 -8.61
CA ARG A 213 -10.14 18.55 -8.46
C ARG A 213 -11.27 19.48 -8.90
N LYS A 214 -11.95 19.15 -10.00
CA LYS A 214 -13.09 19.92 -10.50
C LYS A 214 -14.25 19.93 -9.50
N ILE A 215 -14.55 18.77 -8.90
CA ILE A 215 -15.55 18.62 -7.84
C ILE A 215 -15.17 19.45 -6.61
N ALA A 216 -13.94 19.27 -6.10
CA ALA A 216 -13.44 20.00 -4.94
C ALA A 216 -13.40 21.54 -5.16
N GLY A 217 -13.20 21.98 -6.40
CA GLY A 217 -13.24 23.39 -6.80
C GLY A 217 -14.64 23.93 -7.11
N GLY A 218 -15.71 23.16 -6.88
CA GLY A 218 -17.10 23.57 -7.14
C GLY A 218 -17.50 23.62 -8.62
N GLY A 219 -16.71 23.05 -9.52
CA GLY A 219 -16.88 23.12 -10.97
C GLY A 219 -17.98 22.20 -11.57
N LEU A 220 -18.83 21.59 -10.74
CA LEU A 220 -20.07 20.93 -11.16
C LEU A 220 -21.26 21.78 -10.67
N GLU A 221 -21.84 22.61 -11.54
CA GLU A 221 -22.95 23.48 -11.17
C GLU A 221 -24.28 22.72 -10.98
N GLN A 222 -24.66 22.45 -9.72
CA GLN A 222 -25.92 22.88 -9.09
C GLN A 222 -25.97 22.47 -7.60
N SER A 223 -26.21 23.48 -6.74
CA SER A 223 -26.43 23.50 -5.27
C SER A 223 -25.37 22.85 -4.38
N ASP A 224 -24.59 23.68 -3.69
CA ASP A 224 -23.61 23.36 -2.64
C ASP A 224 -22.83 22.07 -2.89
N ALA A 225 -21.87 22.25 -3.80
CA ALA A 225 -21.04 21.27 -4.47
C ALA A 225 -20.73 20.01 -3.67
N ALA A 226 -20.91 18.90 -4.37
CA ALA A 226 -20.39 17.58 -4.05
C ALA A 226 -19.03 17.66 -3.36
N ALA A 227 -18.94 17.11 -2.16
CA ALA A 227 -17.67 16.65 -1.69
C ALA A 227 -17.52 15.20 -2.16
N ALA A 228 -16.63 14.98 -3.14
CA ALA A 228 -16.02 13.67 -3.27
C ALA A 228 -15.36 13.38 -1.92
N ASN A 229 -15.94 12.48 -1.12
CA ASN A 229 -15.58 12.24 0.28
C ASN A 229 -15.64 13.52 1.16
N SER A 230 -16.84 14.02 1.48
CA SER A 230 -17.08 15.10 2.48
C SER A 230 -16.22 14.99 3.74
N ALA A 231 -16.07 13.77 4.24
CA ALA A 231 -15.21 13.43 5.38
C ALA A 231 -13.72 13.76 5.17
N ARG A 232 -13.18 13.67 3.95
CA ARG A 232 -11.75 13.83 3.62
C ARG A 232 -11.39 15.21 3.05
N SER A 233 -12.32 16.15 3.03
CA SER A 233 -12.17 17.50 2.45
C SER A 233 -10.94 18.29 2.93
N GLY A 234 -10.42 18.00 4.12
CA GLY A 234 -9.19 18.61 4.61
C GLY A 234 -7.89 18.04 4.01
N TYR A 235 -7.91 16.95 3.25
CA TYR A 235 -6.71 16.38 2.65
C TYR A 235 -6.50 16.87 1.21
N SER A 236 -5.24 16.95 0.75
CA SER A 236 -4.97 17.23 -0.66
C SER A 236 -5.53 16.11 -1.53
N ALA A 237 -5.91 16.41 -2.78
CA ALA A 237 -6.46 15.41 -3.70
C ALA A 237 -5.53 14.19 -3.88
N GLU A 238 -4.21 14.40 -3.81
CA GLU A 238 -3.22 13.33 -3.91
C GLU A 238 -3.13 12.48 -2.65
N SER A 239 -3.27 13.09 -1.46
CA SER A 239 -3.38 12.37 -0.20
C SER A 239 -4.69 11.59 -0.13
N GLN A 240 -5.81 12.18 -0.55
CA GLN A 240 -7.10 11.51 -0.67
C GLN A 240 -7.01 10.31 -1.62
N ARG A 241 -6.34 10.46 -2.77
CA ARG A 241 -6.10 9.34 -3.70
C ARG A 241 -5.25 8.25 -3.06
N MET A 242 -4.24 8.60 -2.25
CA MET A 242 -3.47 7.59 -1.54
C MET A 242 -4.31 6.87 -0.48
N MET A 243 -5.11 7.60 0.30
CA MET A 243 -6.05 7.02 1.27
C MET A 243 -7.00 6.04 0.57
N SER A 244 -7.61 6.48 -0.52
CA SER A 244 -8.46 5.64 -1.37
C SER A 244 -7.71 4.44 -1.95
N GLY A 245 -6.49 4.67 -2.41
CA GLY A 245 -5.56 3.64 -2.86
C GLY A 245 -5.26 2.63 -1.77
N MET A 246 -5.24 3.00 -0.50
CA MET A 246 -5.03 2.09 0.62
C MET A 246 -6.30 1.37 1.08
N ASN A 247 -7.48 1.86 0.73
CA ASN A 247 -8.75 1.18 1.05
C ASN A 247 -8.94 -0.12 0.27
N ARG A 248 -8.22 -0.30 -0.85
CA ARG A 248 -8.20 -1.59 -1.55
C ARG A 248 -7.53 -2.72 -0.74
N PHE A 249 -6.82 -2.38 0.34
CA PHE A 249 -6.35 -3.30 1.37
C PHE A 249 -7.28 -3.31 2.59
N SER A 250 -8.59 -3.38 2.38
CA SER A 250 -9.57 -3.50 3.48
C SER A 250 -9.57 -4.91 4.06
N PRO A 251 -9.97 -5.10 5.34
CA PRO A 251 -10.10 -6.44 5.92
C PRO A 251 -10.87 -7.42 5.03
N GLY A 252 -10.33 -8.63 4.83
CA GLY A 252 -10.90 -9.66 3.95
C GLY A 252 -10.58 -9.50 2.47
N SER A 253 -9.97 -8.39 2.05
CA SER A 253 -9.46 -8.27 0.69
C SER A 253 -8.19 -9.11 0.50
N SER A 254 -8.05 -9.67 -0.70
CA SER A 254 -6.86 -10.43 -1.10
C SER A 254 -6.53 -10.09 -2.54
N GLY A 255 -5.26 -10.19 -2.89
CA GLY A 255 -4.83 -10.03 -4.26
C GLY A 255 -3.37 -10.28 -4.42
N SER A 256 -2.83 -9.78 -5.51
CA SER A 256 -1.41 -9.98 -5.81
C SER A 256 -0.78 -8.74 -6.41
N MET A 257 0.49 -8.51 -6.10
CA MET A 257 1.26 -7.41 -6.67
C MET A 257 2.70 -7.80 -6.92
N THR A 258 3.27 -7.27 -7.99
CA THR A 258 4.70 -7.33 -8.27
C THR A 258 5.47 -6.34 -7.40
N ALA A 259 6.77 -6.59 -7.20
CA ALA A 259 7.65 -5.63 -6.56
C ALA A 259 7.65 -4.24 -7.24
N ARG A 260 7.41 -4.19 -8.56
CA ARG A 260 7.28 -2.93 -9.32
C ARG A 260 6.01 -2.17 -8.94
N GLU A 261 4.86 -2.84 -8.96
CA GLU A 261 3.57 -2.22 -8.58
C GLU A 261 3.59 -1.76 -7.11
N MET A 262 4.24 -2.53 -6.23
CA MET A 262 4.48 -2.10 -4.84
C MET A 262 5.36 -0.84 -4.78
N GLY A 263 6.36 -0.73 -5.66
CA GLY A 263 7.24 0.43 -5.77
C GLY A 263 6.51 1.72 -6.12
N ASP A 264 5.41 1.65 -6.89
CA ASP A 264 4.66 2.81 -7.37
C ASP A 264 3.91 3.59 -6.27
N TYR A 265 3.74 2.98 -5.08
CA TYR A 265 3.17 3.63 -3.89
C TYR A 265 4.17 4.54 -3.18
N PHE A 266 5.47 4.41 -3.47
CA PHE A 266 6.52 5.15 -2.78
C PHE A 266 7.15 6.17 -3.72
N PRO A 267 7.11 7.48 -3.39
CA PRO A 267 7.76 8.47 -4.22
C PRO A 267 9.26 8.21 -4.27
N ARG A 268 9.87 8.58 -5.41
CA ARG A 268 11.31 8.45 -5.63
C ARG A 268 12.09 9.09 -4.47
N ARG A 269 13.17 8.42 -4.05
CA ARG A 269 14.09 8.88 -3.01
C ARG A 269 15.46 9.05 -3.64
N ASP A 270 15.96 10.28 -3.71
CA ASP A 270 17.23 10.62 -4.37
C ASP A 270 18.42 10.69 -3.43
N VAL A 271 18.16 10.67 -2.13
CA VAL A 271 19.18 10.63 -1.08
C VAL A 271 19.12 9.25 -0.44
N GLY A 272 20.25 8.56 -0.38
CA GLY A 272 20.34 7.23 0.24
C GLY A 272 19.86 7.22 1.70
N GLN A 273 19.63 6.01 2.23
CA GLN A 273 19.35 5.81 3.65
C GLN A 273 20.48 6.39 4.51
N GLN A 274 20.12 7.15 5.55
CA GLN A 274 21.11 7.73 6.46
C GLN A 274 21.66 6.63 7.39
N LYS A 275 22.92 6.78 7.83
CA LYS A 275 23.61 5.74 8.63
C LYS A 275 22.91 5.44 9.96
N ASP A 276 22.27 6.43 10.56
CA ASP A 276 21.53 6.36 11.81
C ASP A 276 20.01 6.09 11.62
N GLU A 277 19.55 5.92 10.39
CA GLU A 277 18.14 5.67 10.07
C GLU A 277 17.81 4.18 10.27
N THR A 278 17.09 3.87 11.35
CA THR A 278 16.64 2.49 11.64
C THR A 278 15.56 2.03 10.67
N ASN A 279 15.36 0.72 10.51
CA ASN A 279 14.33 0.19 9.60
C ASN A 279 12.91 0.69 9.92
N PRO A 280 12.46 0.73 11.19
CA PRO A 280 11.16 1.31 11.53
C PRO A 280 11.01 2.75 11.05
N VAL A 281 12.07 3.56 11.18
CA VAL A 281 12.08 4.96 10.70
C VAL A 281 12.02 5.03 9.17
N VAL A 282 12.74 4.16 8.46
CA VAL A 282 12.66 4.07 6.99
C VAL A 282 11.23 3.76 6.54
N HIS A 283 10.58 2.76 7.16
CA HIS A 283 9.22 2.34 6.79
C HIS A 283 8.20 3.43 7.11
N ALA A 284 8.32 4.08 8.28
CA ALA A 284 7.48 5.23 8.63
C ALA A 284 7.69 6.40 7.66
N LYS A 285 8.94 6.76 7.32
CA LYS A 285 9.23 7.81 6.33
C LYS A 285 8.65 7.50 4.95
N ASN A 286 8.75 6.26 4.50
CA ASN A 286 8.16 5.83 3.23
C ASN A 286 6.63 5.88 3.28
N ALA A 287 6.01 5.50 4.41
CA ALA A 287 4.59 5.63 4.61
C ALA A 287 4.13 7.10 4.59
N ILE A 288 4.83 7.99 5.31
CA ILE A 288 4.53 9.42 5.34
C ILE A 288 4.67 10.04 3.95
N ALA A 289 5.76 9.72 3.24
CA ALA A 289 5.97 10.21 1.88
C ALA A 289 4.92 9.66 0.90
N GLY A 290 4.52 8.38 1.05
CA GLY A 290 3.45 7.79 0.27
C GLY A 290 2.10 8.44 0.54
N MET A 291 1.72 8.63 1.82
CA MET A 291 0.48 9.30 2.21
C MET A 291 0.43 10.76 1.76
N PHE A 292 1.55 11.49 1.85
CA PHE A 292 1.65 12.82 1.28
C PHE A 292 1.53 12.79 -0.24
N ASN A 293 2.09 11.76 -0.90
CA ASN A 293 2.04 11.53 -2.34
C ASN A 293 2.54 12.75 -3.14
N PRO A 294 3.84 13.11 -3.04
CA PRO A 294 4.40 14.29 -3.69
C PRO A 294 4.43 14.14 -5.23
N ASP A 295 4.78 15.22 -5.93
CA ASP A 295 5.02 15.18 -7.37
C ASP A 295 6.07 14.10 -7.71
N ARG A 296 5.77 13.25 -8.71
CA ARG A 296 6.64 12.12 -9.06
C ARG A 296 7.94 12.54 -9.74
N ALA A 297 7.94 13.64 -10.49
CA ALA A 297 9.12 14.12 -11.19
C ALA A 297 10.04 14.89 -10.24
N ASN A 298 9.47 15.74 -9.38
CA ASN A 298 10.22 16.60 -8.47
C ASN A 298 9.69 16.49 -7.01
N PRO A 299 9.85 15.33 -6.35
CA PRO A 299 9.23 15.08 -5.04
C PRO A 299 9.71 16.06 -3.96
N TYR A 300 10.99 16.45 -3.97
CA TYR A 300 11.57 17.38 -3.00
C TYR A 300 11.14 18.85 -3.22
N GLU A 301 10.46 19.17 -4.32
CA GLU A 301 10.01 20.53 -4.64
C GLU A 301 8.50 20.69 -4.47
N THR A 302 7.80 19.65 -4.03
CA THR A 302 6.36 19.68 -3.85
C THR A 302 5.99 20.68 -2.76
N VAL A 303 5.00 21.55 -3.03
CA VAL A 303 4.46 22.50 -2.06
C VAL A 303 2.94 22.41 -2.11
N ARG A 304 2.30 22.21 -0.95
CA ARG A 304 0.84 22.11 -0.84
C ARG A 304 0.32 22.86 0.38
N LYS A 305 -0.90 23.38 0.29
CA LYS A 305 -1.62 23.91 1.44
C LYS A 305 -2.07 22.78 2.37
N THR A 306 -2.03 23.07 3.66
CA THR A 306 -2.53 22.21 4.74
C THR A 306 -3.93 22.65 5.17
N GLN A 307 -4.62 21.84 5.97
CA GLN A 307 -5.90 22.20 6.60
C GLN A 307 -5.82 23.46 7.46
N SER A 308 -4.67 23.67 8.10
CA SER A 308 -4.43 24.81 8.98
C SER A 308 -4.03 26.09 8.22
N GLU A 309 -4.31 26.18 6.92
CA GLU A 309 -3.90 27.25 6.00
C GLU A 309 -2.37 27.41 5.80
N GLY A 310 -1.50 26.76 6.58
CA GLY A 310 -0.05 26.71 6.34
C GLY A 310 0.34 25.84 5.13
N LEU A 311 1.65 25.77 4.82
CA LEU A 311 2.21 24.91 3.78
C LEU A 311 2.88 23.65 4.33
N ALA A 312 2.69 22.55 3.61
CA ALA A 312 3.46 21.31 3.68
C ALA A 312 4.37 21.22 2.45
N VAL A 313 5.66 20.95 2.66
CA VAL A 313 6.68 21.02 1.61
C VAL A 313 7.55 19.77 1.51
N GLY A 314 8.10 19.55 0.32
CA GLY A 314 9.07 18.51 0.06
C GLY A 314 8.47 17.12 -0.09
N ARG A 315 9.34 16.09 -0.07
CA ARG A 315 8.94 14.69 -0.28
C ARG A 315 7.98 14.17 0.80
N TYR A 316 8.08 14.72 2.01
CA TYR A 316 7.40 14.22 3.20
C TYR A 316 6.24 15.10 3.67
N GLY A 317 5.95 16.21 2.97
CA GLY A 317 4.95 17.18 3.43
C GLY A 317 5.32 17.85 4.74
N LEU A 318 6.59 18.22 4.94
CA LEU A 318 7.08 18.86 6.15
C LEU A 318 6.44 20.24 6.30
N THR A 319 5.86 20.50 7.46
CA THR A 319 5.27 21.80 7.81
C THR A 319 6.28 22.67 8.55
N TYR A 320 5.98 23.97 8.67
CA TYR A 320 6.75 24.89 9.53
C TYR A 320 6.98 24.31 10.93
N ARG A 321 5.94 23.71 11.53
CA ARG A 321 6.03 23.13 12.88
C ARG A 321 6.99 21.94 12.95
N ASN A 322 7.11 21.14 11.90
CA ASN A 322 8.07 20.03 11.89
C ASN A 322 9.52 20.53 11.86
N PHE A 323 9.80 21.57 11.09
CA PHE A 323 11.12 22.21 11.11
C PHE A 323 11.41 22.88 12.46
N MET A 324 10.43 23.54 13.06
CA MET A 324 10.59 24.14 14.39
C MET A 324 10.83 23.11 15.49
N SER A 325 10.12 21.97 15.46
CA SER A 325 10.38 20.83 16.35
C SER A 325 11.80 20.29 16.13
N TRP A 326 12.23 20.17 14.87
CA TRP A 326 13.60 19.73 14.58
C TRP A 326 14.67 20.70 15.10
N PHE A 327 14.48 22.01 14.94
CA PHE A 327 15.41 23.01 15.47
C PHE A 327 15.46 22.99 17.00
N SER A 328 14.33 22.73 17.68
CA SER A 328 14.31 22.68 19.15
C SER A 328 15.06 21.48 19.73
N PHE A 329 15.33 20.43 18.95
CA PHE A 329 16.21 19.33 19.36
C PHE A 329 17.65 19.80 19.64
N GLU A 330 18.02 20.97 19.12
CA GLU A 330 19.37 21.53 19.20
C GLU A 330 19.53 22.55 20.33
N GLY A 331 18.44 22.92 21.01
CA GLY A 331 18.41 23.82 22.15
C GLY A 331 17.25 24.80 22.11
N GLU A 332 17.23 25.72 23.07
CA GLU A 332 16.18 26.74 23.24
C GLU A 332 16.51 28.05 22.53
N ASP A 333 17.47 28.06 21.60
CA ASP A 333 17.81 29.26 20.83
C ASP A 333 16.56 29.72 20.05
N GLU A 334 16.21 30.99 20.19
CA GLU A 334 15.08 31.57 19.45
C GLU A 334 15.36 31.52 17.94
N PHE A 335 14.42 30.96 17.16
CA PHE A 335 14.52 30.92 15.71
C PHE A 335 14.34 32.32 15.11
N SER A 336 15.44 32.95 14.71
CA SER A 336 15.47 34.28 14.11
C SER A 336 16.58 34.40 13.06
N VAL A 337 16.58 35.51 12.31
CA VAL A 337 17.64 35.80 11.33
C VAL A 337 19.02 35.90 11.99
N ASP A 338 19.07 36.42 13.22
CA ASP A 338 20.35 36.61 13.93
C ASP A 338 20.87 35.30 14.55
N ASN A 339 19.98 34.38 14.92
CA ASN A 339 20.36 33.15 15.62
C ASN A 339 20.50 31.91 14.70
N ILE A 340 19.88 31.91 13.51
CA ILE A 340 19.86 30.73 12.63
C ILE A 340 21.25 30.26 12.21
N ALA A 341 22.21 31.17 12.05
CA ALA A 341 23.60 30.82 11.77
C ALA A 341 24.23 29.97 12.88
N GLY A 342 23.93 30.30 14.14
CA GLY A 342 24.37 29.54 15.32
C GLY A 342 23.74 28.15 15.37
N ILE A 343 22.43 28.07 15.15
CA ILE A 343 21.67 26.80 15.11
C ILE A 343 22.25 25.87 14.02
N MET A 344 22.43 26.39 12.80
CA MET A 344 22.98 25.61 11.68
C MET A 344 24.43 25.19 11.92
N SER A 345 25.23 26.01 12.60
CA SER A 345 26.59 25.65 13.01
C SER A 345 26.62 24.52 14.04
N LYS A 346 25.67 24.52 15.01
CA LYS A 346 25.51 23.42 15.98
C LYS A 346 25.12 22.11 15.26
N LEU A 347 24.16 22.18 14.34
CA LEU A 347 23.75 21.06 13.50
C LEU A 347 24.91 20.49 12.67
N ALA A 348 25.75 21.36 12.08
CA ALA A 348 26.92 20.93 11.31
C ALA A 348 27.98 20.24 12.17
N LYS A 349 28.21 20.72 13.40
CA LYS A 349 29.12 20.06 14.37
C LYS A 349 28.66 18.65 14.73
N LYS A 350 27.33 18.42 14.79
CA LYS A 350 26.74 17.10 15.02
C LYS A 350 26.64 16.24 13.75
N GLY A 351 27.09 16.75 12.60
CA GLY A 351 27.02 16.04 11.32
C GLY A 351 25.61 15.92 10.74
N LYS A 352 24.63 16.67 11.27
CA LYS A 352 23.23 16.64 10.81
C LYS A 352 23.03 17.44 9.51
N VAL A 353 23.82 18.48 9.32
CA VAL A 353 23.88 19.24 8.05
C VAL A 353 25.32 19.36 7.59
N SER A 354 25.54 19.57 6.30
CA SER A 354 26.90 19.76 5.78
C SER A 354 27.50 21.09 6.27
N LYS A 355 28.82 21.12 6.41
CA LYS A 355 29.54 22.35 6.78
C LYS A 355 29.35 23.44 5.73
N GLU A 356 29.31 23.07 4.45
CA GLU A 356 29.10 23.99 3.34
C GLU A 356 27.71 24.61 3.38
N PHE A 357 26.67 23.83 3.70
CA PHE A 357 25.31 24.34 3.81
C PHE A 357 25.16 25.26 5.03
N ALA A 358 25.70 24.87 6.19
CA ALA A 358 25.67 25.70 7.39
C ALA A 358 26.42 27.03 7.20
N ALA A 359 27.54 27.03 6.45
CA ALA A 359 28.30 28.24 6.17
C ALA A 359 27.50 29.29 5.39
N LYS A 360 26.50 28.89 4.57
CA LYS A 360 25.63 29.84 3.86
C LYS A 360 24.84 30.75 4.81
N PHE A 361 24.54 30.28 6.03
CA PHE A 361 23.79 31.07 7.00
C PHE A 361 24.63 32.17 7.67
N GLN A 362 25.96 32.20 7.45
CA GLN A 362 26.79 33.35 7.82
C GLN A 362 26.49 34.57 6.96
N ASP A 363 25.96 34.37 5.74
CA ASP A 363 25.40 35.44 4.94
C ASP A 363 24.00 35.81 5.45
N LYS A 364 23.86 37.03 5.97
CA LYS A 364 22.59 37.57 6.47
C LYS A 364 21.49 37.58 5.41
N ALA A 365 21.82 37.76 4.13
CA ALA A 365 20.83 37.74 3.05
C ALA A 365 20.26 36.34 2.85
N PHE A 366 21.10 35.31 2.89
CA PHE A 366 20.65 33.91 2.82
C PHE A 366 19.83 33.53 4.06
N ALA A 367 20.31 33.89 5.26
CA ALA A 367 19.59 33.67 6.51
C ALA A 367 18.19 34.32 6.49
N ALA A 368 18.10 35.58 6.05
CA ALA A 368 16.82 36.30 5.91
C ALA A 368 15.89 35.63 4.90
N LYS A 369 16.40 35.15 3.76
CA LYS A 369 15.61 34.39 2.78
C LYS A 369 15.06 33.09 3.36
N PHE A 370 15.88 32.33 4.09
CA PHE A 370 15.47 31.09 4.73
C PHE A 370 14.38 31.32 5.79
N VAL A 371 14.60 32.25 6.72
CA VAL A 371 13.63 32.60 7.77
C VAL A 371 12.33 33.15 7.15
N GLY A 372 12.44 33.97 6.09
CA GLY A 372 11.30 34.48 5.34
C GLY A 372 10.51 33.37 4.64
N ALA A 373 11.18 32.36 4.09
CA ALA A 373 10.53 31.18 3.52
C ALA A 373 9.80 30.35 4.59
N MET A 374 10.42 30.13 5.75
CA MET A 374 9.79 29.47 6.89
C MET A 374 8.54 30.21 7.39
N LYS A 375 8.59 31.54 7.46
CA LYS A 375 7.41 32.37 7.79
C LYS A 375 6.31 32.24 6.75
N ARG A 376 6.64 32.23 5.45
CA ARG A 376 5.65 31.98 4.39
C ARG A 376 5.03 30.59 4.46
N MET A 377 5.79 29.57 4.86
CA MET A 377 5.23 28.25 5.14
C MET A 377 4.20 28.29 6.27
N GLN A 378 4.48 29.01 7.34
CA GLN A 378 3.53 29.19 8.44
C GLN A 378 2.25 29.92 7.98
N GLU A 379 2.42 30.95 7.14
CA GLU A 379 1.32 31.81 6.66
C GLU A 379 0.56 31.26 5.44
N GLY A 380 0.95 30.11 4.90
CA GLY A 380 0.30 29.54 3.71
C GLY A 380 0.65 30.22 2.38
N LYS A 381 1.70 31.04 2.37
CA LYS A 381 2.12 31.83 1.20
C LYS A 381 3.07 31.03 0.32
N GLN A 382 2.87 31.12 -0.99
CA GLN A 382 3.54 30.29 -1.98
C GLN A 382 5.08 30.33 -1.89
N LEU A 383 5.69 29.18 -2.11
CA LEU A 383 7.13 28.98 -2.30
C LEU A 383 7.37 28.41 -3.70
N SER A 384 8.45 28.86 -4.35
CA SER A 384 8.83 28.35 -5.68
C SER A 384 9.69 27.08 -5.58
N GLY A 385 9.74 26.30 -6.67
CA GLY A 385 10.64 25.14 -6.75
C GLY A 385 12.12 25.52 -6.62
N GLU A 386 12.51 26.71 -7.07
CA GLU A 386 13.88 27.22 -6.89
C GLU A 386 14.18 27.53 -5.42
N GLU A 387 13.23 28.14 -4.71
CA GLU A 387 13.34 28.37 -3.26
C GLU A 387 13.43 27.03 -2.53
N MET A 388 12.66 26.02 -2.94
CA MET A 388 12.76 24.67 -2.39
C MET A 388 14.15 24.06 -2.60
N ARG A 389 14.71 24.12 -3.81
CA ARG A 389 16.05 23.58 -4.09
C ARG A 389 17.16 24.27 -3.30
N THR A 390 17.05 25.59 -3.10
CA THR A 390 18.11 26.41 -2.53
C THR A 390 18.06 26.50 -1.01
N LEU A 391 16.86 26.67 -0.45
CA LEU A 391 16.62 26.88 0.98
C LEU A 391 16.34 25.56 1.70
N PHE A 392 15.69 24.60 1.03
CA PHE A 392 15.32 23.30 1.59
C PHE A 392 15.88 22.15 0.73
N PRO A 393 17.21 22.04 0.55
CA PRO A 393 17.79 21.01 -0.29
C PRO A 393 17.39 19.60 0.17
N LYS A 394 17.42 18.63 -0.75
CA LYS A 394 16.96 17.25 -0.50
C LYS A 394 17.66 16.62 0.71
N GLU A 395 18.94 16.89 0.92
CA GLU A 395 19.71 16.39 2.07
C GLU A 395 19.18 16.93 3.41
N LEU A 396 18.79 18.22 3.44
CA LEU A 396 18.18 18.82 4.62
C LEU A 396 16.81 18.21 4.90
N GLN A 397 15.95 18.10 3.88
CA GLN A 397 14.62 17.51 4.04
C GLN A 397 14.70 16.07 4.56
N GLU A 398 15.65 15.28 4.06
CA GLU A 398 15.88 13.91 4.50
C GLU A 398 16.36 13.83 5.94
N ARG A 399 17.23 14.73 6.37
CA ARG A 399 17.66 14.80 7.78
C ARG A 399 16.51 15.19 8.70
N VAL A 400 15.79 16.26 8.36
CA VAL A 400 14.64 16.72 9.14
C VAL A 400 13.61 15.61 9.27
N ALA A 401 13.29 14.94 8.15
CA ALA A 401 12.38 13.82 8.15
C ALA A 401 12.89 12.65 9.00
N THR A 402 14.17 12.26 8.92
CA THR A 402 14.75 11.21 9.78
C THR A 402 14.57 11.54 11.26
N ASP A 403 15.00 12.72 11.70
CA ASP A 403 15.00 13.08 13.11
C ASP A 403 13.58 13.25 13.67
N VAL A 404 12.70 13.95 12.92
CA VAL A 404 11.33 14.19 13.38
C VAL A 404 10.54 12.89 13.36
N VAL A 405 10.65 12.06 12.31
CA VAL A 405 9.94 10.77 12.26
C VAL A 405 10.40 9.83 13.36
N ASP A 406 11.71 9.74 13.62
CA ASP A 406 12.22 8.90 14.70
C ASP A 406 11.68 9.33 16.07
N LYS A 407 11.68 10.63 16.36
CA LYS A 407 11.10 11.16 17.60
C LYS A 407 9.59 10.90 17.66
N THR A 408 8.84 11.31 16.65
CA THR A 408 7.38 11.19 16.63
C THR A 408 6.94 9.73 16.71
N LEU A 409 7.67 8.80 16.09
CA LEU A 409 7.39 7.37 16.19
C LEU A 409 7.62 6.84 17.61
N LYS A 410 8.70 7.25 18.28
CA LYS A 410 8.97 6.91 19.69
C LYS A 410 7.88 7.46 20.61
N ASP A 411 7.51 8.73 20.44
CA ASP A 411 6.47 9.39 21.24
C ASP A 411 5.07 8.80 20.99
N ALA A 412 4.85 8.20 19.82
CA ALA A 412 3.65 7.46 19.48
C ALA A 412 3.66 6.00 19.98
N GLY A 413 4.73 5.54 20.66
CA GLY A 413 4.86 4.16 21.11
C GLY A 413 5.07 3.15 19.98
N GLY A 414 5.61 3.59 18.84
CA GLY A 414 5.81 2.77 17.64
C GLY A 414 4.61 2.72 16.68
N ASP A 415 3.52 3.43 16.97
CA ASP A 415 2.37 3.53 16.07
C ASP A 415 2.67 4.45 14.89
N VAL A 416 2.93 3.85 13.72
CA VAL A 416 3.23 4.56 12.47
C VAL A 416 2.05 5.39 11.98
N GLY A 417 0.81 4.92 12.18
CA GLY A 417 -0.40 5.64 11.78
C GLY A 417 -0.52 6.94 12.58
N LYS A 418 -0.44 6.83 13.90
CA LYS A 418 -0.47 7.97 14.81
C LYS A 418 0.68 8.94 14.55
N ALA A 419 1.89 8.43 14.30
CA ALA A 419 3.04 9.26 13.98
C ALA A 419 2.84 10.02 12.66
N ALA A 420 2.36 9.35 11.61
CA ALA A 420 2.09 9.98 10.32
C ALA A 420 1.01 11.08 10.43
N LEU A 421 -0.07 10.83 11.18
CA LEU A 421 -1.12 11.83 11.41
C LEU A 421 -0.59 13.03 12.19
N ALA A 422 0.20 12.80 13.25
CA ALA A 422 0.82 13.85 14.04
C ALA A 422 1.70 14.77 13.17
N LEU A 423 2.57 14.18 12.34
CA LEU A 423 3.38 14.91 11.37
C LEU A 423 2.53 15.71 10.37
N HIS A 424 1.50 15.09 9.79
CA HIS A 424 0.60 15.75 8.85
C HIS A 424 -0.08 16.98 9.44
N LEU A 425 -0.53 16.89 10.69
CA LEU A 425 -1.20 17.98 11.41
C LEU A 425 -0.23 18.97 12.05
N GLY A 426 1.09 18.75 11.96
CA GLY A 426 2.09 19.55 12.66
C GLY A 426 1.92 19.52 14.18
N LYS A 427 1.49 18.38 14.73
CA LYS A 427 1.27 18.13 16.16
C LYS A 427 2.26 17.07 16.66
N GLU A 428 2.54 17.07 17.95
CA GLU A 428 3.17 15.92 18.60
C GLU A 428 2.12 14.82 18.87
N PRO A 429 2.48 13.53 18.97
CA PRO A 429 1.51 12.45 19.16
C PRO A 429 0.65 12.60 20.42
N ALA A 430 1.18 13.22 21.47
CA ALA A 430 0.46 13.51 22.71
C ALA A 430 -0.54 14.66 22.58
N GLN A 431 -0.43 15.48 21.52
CA GLN A 431 -1.32 16.61 21.26
C GLN A 431 -2.50 16.23 20.36
N LEU A 432 -2.56 14.99 19.86
CA LEU A 432 -3.71 14.48 19.12
C LEU A 432 -4.90 14.31 20.08
N THR A 433 -5.96 15.06 19.81
CA THR A 433 -7.19 15.06 20.61
C THR A 433 -8.07 13.86 20.28
N GLY A 434 -9.08 13.59 21.12
CA GLY A 434 -10.11 12.58 20.81
C GLY A 434 -10.87 12.89 19.52
N GLU A 435 -11.03 14.17 19.16
CA GLU A 435 -11.64 14.59 17.89
C GLU A 435 -10.72 14.24 16.71
N ASP A 436 -9.43 14.56 16.81
CA ASP A 436 -8.44 14.22 15.79
C ASP A 436 -8.42 12.70 15.51
N LEU A 437 -8.45 11.89 16.57
CA LEU A 437 -8.37 10.42 16.45
C LEU A 437 -9.69 9.78 16.02
N ASN A 438 -10.83 10.42 16.28
CA ASN A 438 -12.14 9.87 15.92
C ASN A 438 -12.68 10.31 14.56
N ASN A 439 -12.12 11.37 13.98
CA ASN A 439 -12.43 11.81 12.63
C ASN A 439 -12.20 10.68 11.61
N LYS A 440 -13.20 10.40 10.75
CA LYS A 440 -13.13 9.30 9.78
C LYS A 440 -11.94 9.45 8.82
N ALA A 441 -11.70 10.65 8.28
CA ALA A 441 -10.60 10.83 7.35
C ALA A 441 -9.23 10.68 8.02
N ASN A 442 -9.09 11.12 9.27
CA ASN A 442 -7.87 10.89 10.03
C ASN A 442 -7.66 9.38 10.29
N LYS A 443 -8.72 8.62 10.57
CA LYS A 443 -8.65 7.15 10.68
C LYS A 443 -8.22 6.50 9.36
N ASP A 444 -8.84 6.88 8.25
CA ASP A 444 -8.47 6.40 6.91
C ASP A 444 -7.00 6.73 6.60
N TYR A 445 -6.53 7.92 7.00
CA TYR A 445 -5.14 8.37 6.81
C TYR A 445 -4.16 7.53 7.65
N MET A 446 -4.46 7.33 8.93
CA MET A 446 -3.64 6.50 9.82
C MET A 446 -3.56 5.05 9.32
N GLN A 447 -4.69 4.46 8.93
CA GLN A 447 -4.73 3.11 8.38
C GLN A 447 -3.94 3.00 7.07
N GLY A 448 -4.07 4.00 6.20
CA GLY A 448 -3.27 4.08 4.98
C GLY A 448 -1.77 4.13 5.25
N ALA A 449 -1.34 4.92 6.23
CA ALA A 449 0.06 4.99 6.64
C ALA A 449 0.56 3.64 7.18
N VAL A 450 -0.23 2.95 8.01
CA VAL A 450 0.13 1.61 8.52
C VAL A 450 0.32 0.62 7.36
N LYS A 451 -0.61 0.61 6.39
CA LYS A 451 -0.53 -0.26 5.21
C LYS A 451 0.69 0.04 4.35
N LEU A 452 0.98 1.31 4.10
CA LEU A 452 2.19 1.71 3.37
C LEU A 452 3.48 1.34 4.11
N ALA A 453 3.48 1.39 5.44
CA ALA A 453 4.63 0.95 6.23
C ALA A 453 4.85 -0.56 6.06
N GLN A 454 3.78 -1.36 6.15
CA GLN A 454 3.81 -2.80 5.90
C GLN A 454 4.28 -3.11 4.47
N LEU A 455 3.76 -2.41 3.46
CA LEU A 455 4.21 -2.54 2.07
C LEU A 455 5.69 -2.15 1.92
N SER A 456 6.15 -1.09 2.59
CA SER A 456 7.55 -0.69 2.54
C SER A 456 8.46 -1.74 3.18
N GLU A 457 7.97 -2.41 4.21
CA GLU A 457 8.67 -3.48 4.89
C GLU A 457 8.80 -4.70 3.98
N LEU A 458 7.72 -5.11 3.33
CA LEU A 458 7.70 -6.20 2.36
C LEU A 458 8.60 -5.93 1.17
N ARG A 459 8.54 -4.71 0.61
CA ARG A 459 9.34 -4.29 -0.57
C ARG A 459 10.83 -4.56 -0.38
N ARG A 460 11.35 -4.38 0.83
CA ARG A 460 12.78 -4.53 1.12
C ARG A 460 13.27 -5.97 0.93
N ASP A 461 12.38 -6.92 1.14
CA ASP A 461 12.71 -8.34 1.13
C ASP A 461 12.38 -9.01 -0.23
N LEU A 462 11.82 -8.25 -1.18
CA LEU A 462 11.48 -8.72 -2.53
C LEU A 462 12.58 -8.45 -3.56
N GLY A 463 12.87 -9.47 -4.36
CA GLY A 463 13.72 -9.43 -5.54
C GLY A 463 13.02 -8.90 -6.79
N GLN A 464 13.82 -8.70 -7.85
CA GLN A 464 13.36 -8.27 -9.16
C GLN A 464 12.65 -9.43 -9.87
N GLY A 465 11.31 -9.38 -9.93
CA GLY A 465 10.48 -10.46 -10.50
C GLY A 465 9.49 -11.07 -9.51
N ASP A 466 9.60 -10.71 -8.22
CA ASP A 466 8.76 -11.26 -7.17
C ASP A 466 7.32 -10.73 -7.25
N LYS A 467 6.39 -11.62 -6.93
CA LYS A 467 4.97 -11.35 -6.80
C LYS A 467 4.54 -11.75 -5.39
N ILE A 468 4.01 -10.79 -4.62
CA ILE A 468 3.39 -11.07 -3.33
C ILE A 468 1.90 -11.25 -3.54
N ASP A 469 1.40 -12.41 -3.14
CA ASP A 469 -0.01 -12.56 -2.80
C ASP A 469 -0.23 -12.03 -1.39
N TRP A 470 -1.09 -11.03 -1.27
CA TRP A 470 -1.44 -10.41 -0.01
C TRP A 470 -2.88 -10.76 0.34
N GLN A 471 -3.14 -10.90 1.63
CA GLN A 471 -4.47 -10.98 2.19
C GLN A 471 -4.49 -10.16 3.46
N VAL A 472 -5.50 -9.30 3.55
CA VAL A 472 -5.70 -8.44 4.70
C VAL A 472 -6.54 -9.20 5.71
N SER A 473 -6.00 -9.39 6.89
CA SER A 473 -6.72 -10.02 8.00
C SER A 473 -7.90 -9.13 8.44
N PRO A 474 -8.85 -9.67 9.22
CA PRO A 474 -9.93 -8.90 9.84
C PRO A 474 -9.43 -7.66 10.61
N GLU A 475 -8.25 -7.78 11.18
CA GLU A 475 -7.55 -6.73 11.94
C GLU A 475 -6.83 -5.71 11.04
N GLY A 476 -6.89 -5.86 9.72
CA GLY A 476 -6.34 -4.90 8.75
C GLY A 476 -4.87 -5.13 8.36
N ASN A 477 -4.26 -6.24 8.77
CA ASN A 477 -2.84 -6.52 8.50
C ASN A 477 -2.63 -7.38 7.25
N LEU A 478 -1.55 -7.15 6.50
CA LEU A 478 -1.13 -7.98 5.35
C LEU A 478 -0.56 -9.35 5.79
N MET A 479 -1.37 -10.14 6.52
CA MET A 479 -0.91 -11.30 7.29
C MET A 479 -0.29 -12.40 6.42
N LYS A 480 -0.84 -12.70 5.23
CA LYS A 480 -0.23 -13.68 4.31
C LYS A 480 1.21 -13.30 3.96
N ALA A 481 1.46 -12.00 3.73
CA ALA A 481 2.79 -11.50 3.42
C ALA A 481 3.71 -11.50 4.66
N GLN A 482 3.16 -11.22 5.86
CA GLN A 482 3.91 -11.32 7.11
C GLN A 482 4.33 -12.77 7.43
N ILE A 483 3.44 -13.75 7.20
CA ILE A 483 3.75 -15.18 7.35
C ILE A 483 4.92 -15.57 6.44
N VAL A 484 4.83 -15.24 5.15
CA VAL A 484 5.89 -15.53 4.17
C VAL A 484 7.22 -14.89 4.58
N LYS A 485 7.18 -13.62 4.99
CA LYS A 485 8.36 -12.90 5.48
C LYS A 485 8.98 -13.56 6.69
N ALA A 486 8.16 -13.93 7.69
CA ALA A 486 8.64 -14.63 8.87
C ALA A 486 9.30 -15.97 8.50
N GLY A 487 8.71 -16.69 7.54
CA GLY A 487 9.28 -17.91 6.96
C GLY A 487 10.64 -17.68 6.31
N LEU A 488 10.78 -16.67 5.45
CA LEU A 488 12.04 -16.31 4.80
C LEU A 488 13.14 -15.93 5.81
N ALA A 489 12.78 -15.16 6.85
CA ALA A 489 13.71 -14.76 7.89
C ALA A 489 14.16 -15.95 8.75
N VAL A 490 13.25 -16.86 9.09
CA VAL A 490 13.58 -18.09 9.83
C VAL A 490 14.45 -19.02 8.99
N ALA A 491 14.08 -19.28 7.74
CA ALA A 491 14.87 -20.11 6.83
C ALA A 491 16.31 -19.59 6.66
N ARG A 492 16.48 -18.27 6.52
CA ARG A 492 17.81 -17.64 6.43
C ARG A 492 18.64 -17.80 7.70
N ASN A 493 18.01 -17.71 8.87
CA ASN A 493 18.70 -17.76 10.16
C ASN A 493 18.98 -19.18 10.63
N MET A 494 18.09 -20.13 10.35
CA MET A 494 18.29 -21.55 10.68
C MET A 494 19.30 -22.17 9.74
N ASN A 495 19.07 -22.06 8.43
CA ASN A 495 19.92 -22.64 7.39
C ASN A 495 20.29 -24.12 7.69
N THR A 496 19.29 -24.90 8.12
CA THR A 496 19.42 -26.33 8.45
C THR A 496 18.47 -27.18 7.61
N GLU A 497 18.68 -28.49 7.62
CA GLU A 497 17.74 -29.48 7.08
C GLU A 497 17.22 -30.39 8.22
N GLY A 498 15.94 -30.78 8.14
CA GLY A 498 15.31 -31.74 9.08
C GLY A 498 14.58 -31.13 10.27
N ARG A 499 14.50 -29.80 10.37
CA ARG A 499 13.79 -29.03 11.42
C ARG A 499 12.62 -28.23 10.84
N CYS A 500 12.03 -28.70 9.75
CA CYS A 500 10.98 -28.01 9.01
C CYS A 500 9.80 -27.56 9.89
N ALA A 501 9.33 -28.42 10.79
CA ALA A 501 8.27 -28.10 11.73
C ALA A 501 8.65 -26.97 12.69
N GLU A 502 9.85 -27.02 13.26
CA GLU A 502 10.33 -25.95 14.13
C GLU A 502 10.44 -24.62 13.38
N GLY A 503 10.96 -24.63 12.16
CA GLY A 503 11.06 -23.44 11.33
C GLY A 503 9.71 -22.78 11.08
N VAL A 504 8.69 -23.57 10.72
CA VAL A 504 7.32 -23.07 10.51
C VAL A 504 6.70 -22.57 11.82
N GLN A 505 6.86 -23.30 12.93
CA GLN A 505 6.32 -22.89 14.24
C GLN A 505 6.92 -21.56 14.73
N VAL A 506 8.24 -21.39 14.60
CA VAL A 506 8.91 -20.14 14.93
C VAL A 506 8.45 -19.00 14.02
N ALA A 507 8.27 -19.26 12.72
CA ALA A 507 7.77 -18.26 11.77
C ALA A 507 6.35 -17.80 12.12
N LEU A 508 5.44 -18.73 12.37
CA LEU A 508 4.05 -18.44 12.73
C LEU A 508 3.94 -17.74 14.09
N SER A 509 4.75 -18.15 15.08
CA SER A 509 4.79 -17.48 16.38
C SER A 509 5.21 -16.00 16.27
N LYS A 510 6.14 -15.65 15.38
CA LYS A 510 6.57 -14.26 15.15
C LYS A 510 5.46 -13.34 14.63
N VAL A 511 4.42 -13.91 14.01
CA VAL A 511 3.26 -13.16 13.50
C VAL A 511 2.03 -13.30 14.42
N GLY A 512 2.22 -13.78 15.64
CA GLY A 512 1.16 -13.88 16.65
C GLY A 512 0.37 -15.18 16.64
N MET A 513 0.72 -16.14 15.78
CA MET A 513 0.08 -17.46 15.69
C MET A 513 0.76 -18.47 16.61
N GLY A 514 0.74 -18.18 17.91
CA GLY A 514 1.41 -18.97 18.94
C GLY A 514 0.83 -20.38 19.13
N GLU A 515 -0.39 -20.63 18.68
CA GLU A 515 -1.09 -21.92 18.74
C GLU A 515 -0.39 -23.03 17.93
N PHE A 516 0.51 -22.67 17.02
CA PHE A 516 1.32 -23.63 16.27
C PHE A 516 2.55 -24.11 17.06
N LEU A 517 3.01 -23.39 18.08
CA LEU A 517 4.16 -23.82 18.88
C LEU A 517 3.86 -25.15 19.59
N GLY A 518 4.72 -26.15 19.39
CA GLY A 518 4.57 -27.47 19.98
C GLY A 518 3.52 -28.36 19.28
N SER A 519 3.07 -28.00 18.07
CA SER A 519 2.07 -28.79 17.31
C SER A 519 2.60 -30.08 16.67
N GLY A 520 3.84 -30.47 16.99
CA GLY A 520 4.45 -31.74 16.61
C GLY A 520 5.37 -31.63 15.40
N ASP A 521 5.58 -32.77 14.73
CA ASP A 521 6.36 -32.87 13.48
C ASP A 521 5.60 -32.35 12.25
N GLY A 522 6.25 -32.39 11.09
CA GLY A 522 5.71 -31.84 9.85
C GLY A 522 4.36 -32.42 9.45
N TRP A 523 4.10 -33.71 9.71
CA TRP A 523 2.78 -34.29 9.43
C TRP A 523 1.76 -33.96 10.53
N ALA A 524 2.17 -33.96 11.79
CA ALA A 524 1.32 -33.66 12.94
C ALA A 524 0.74 -32.23 12.90
N MET A 525 1.49 -31.26 12.39
CA MET A 525 1.05 -29.86 12.25
C MET A 525 -0.26 -29.70 11.46
N ARG A 526 -0.65 -30.67 10.62
CA ARG A 526 -1.96 -30.66 9.94
C ARG A 526 -3.13 -30.50 10.90
N HIS A 527 -3.02 -31.03 12.12
CA HIS A 527 -4.07 -30.94 13.12
C HIS A 527 -4.25 -29.52 13.65
N ALA A 528 -3.16 -28.75 13.81
CA ALA A 528 -3.22 -27.35 14.19
C ALA A 528 -3.89 -26.52 13.09
N PHE A 529 -3.46 -26.69 11.83
CA PHE A 529 -4.09 -25.99 10.70
C PHE A 529 -5.57 -26.32 10.54
N LEU A 530 -5.97 -27.60 10.67
CA LEU A 530 -7.38 -28.01 10.55
C LEU A 530 -8.26 -27.56 11.71
N LYS A 531 -7.67 -27.29 12.88
CA LYS A 531 -8.41 -26.81 14.06
C LYS A 531 -8.62 -25.29 14.04
N SER A 532 -7.78 -24.58 13.31
CA SER A 532 -7.84 -23.12 13.22
C SER A 532 -8.97 -22.68 12.29
N ASP A 533 -9.75 -21.68 12.71
CA ASP A 533 -10.76 -21.01 11.89
C ASP A 533 -10.14 -20.04 10.86
N GLU A 534 -8.87 -19.69 11.04
CA GLU A 534 -8.12 -18.81 10.13
C GLU A 534 -7.55 -19.49 8.87
N TRP A 535 -7.66 -20.81 8.74
CA TRP A 535 -7.06 -21.57 7.64
C TRP A 535 -8.08 -22.45 6.95
N ARG A 536 -8.00 -22.53 5.61
CA ARG A 536 -8.85 -23.41 4.80
C ARG A 536 -8.01 -24.35 3.96
N VAL A 537 -8.46 -25.59 3.80
CA VAL A 537 -7.89 -26.50 2.81
C VAL A 537 -8.18 -25.98 1.39
N THR A 538 -7.17 -26.01 0.54
CA THR A 538 -7.28 -25.68 -0.89
C THR A 538 -6.67 -26.80 -1.73
N ASN A 539 -7.18 -26.96 -2.95
CA ASN A 539 -6.59 -27.86 -3.96
C ASN A 539 -5.65 -27.11 -4.92
N ASP A 540 -5.59 -25.78 -4.80
CA ASP A 540 -4.74 -24.93 -5.62
C ASP A 540 -3.49 -24.53 -4.84
N PRO A 541 -2.32 -25.12 -5.15
CA PRO A 541 -1.07 -24.85 -4.42
C PRO A 541 -0.59 -23.41 -4.61
N THR A 542 -1.05 -22.69 -5.65
CA THR A 542 -0.69 -21.28 -5.86
C THR A 542 -1.41 -20.34 -4.90
N LYS A 543 -2.56 -20.76 -4.34
CA LYS A 543 -3.29 -20.00 -3.32
C LYS A 543 -2.82 -20.28 -1.90
N ALA A 544 -2.16 -21.42 -1.70
CA ALA A 544 -1.71 -21.89 -0.41
C ALA A 544 -0.66 -20.94 0.20
N THR A 545 -0.75 -20.75 1.52
CA THR A 545 0.26 -20.06 2.33
C THR A 545 1.08 -21.04 3.16
N ALA A 546 0.53 -22.24 3.42
CA ALA A 546 1.22 -23.34 4.06
C ALA A 546 0.84 -24.66 3.41
N PHE A 547 1.65 -25.68 3.65
CA PHE A 547 1.33 -27.05 3.30
C PHE A 547 1.92 -28.01 4.33
N VAL A 548 1.33 -29.20 4.39
CA VAL A 548 1.86 -30.34 5.13
C VAL A 548 1.76 -31.57 4.25
N ARG A 549 2.81 -32.38 4.25
CA ARG A 549 2.88 -33.61 3.45
C ARG A 549 3.36 -34.78 4.30
N SER A 550 2.74 -35.92 4.08
CA SER A 550 3.14 -37.20 4.66
C SER A 550 4.27 -37.79 3.83
N TRP A 551 5.14 -38.56 4.48
CA TRP A 551 6.09 -39.41 3.77
C TRP A 551 5.38 -40.48 2.95
N SER A 552 6.00 -40.93 1.86
CA SER A 552 5.53 -42.08 1.10
C SER A 552 5.69 -43.36 1.92
N GLN A 553 4.98 -44.43 1.56
CA GLN A 553 5.00 -45.69 2.32
C GLN A 553 6.41 -46.28 2.43
N GLY A 554 7.24 -46.16 1.39
CA GLY A 554 8.64 -46.60 1.42
C GLY A 554 9.45 -45.88 2.49
N VAL A 555 9.34 -44.55 2.54
CA VAL A 555 10.06 -43.72 3.53
C VAL A 555 9.57 -44.00 4.95
N ILE A 556 8.26 -44.23 5.14
CA ILE A 556 7.70 -44.62 6.44
C ILE A 556 8.30 -45.97 6.89
N ALA A 557 8.39 -46.95 5.98
CA ALA A 557 8.97 -48.26 6.29
C ALA A 557 10.46 -48.15 6.67
N GLU A 558 11.24 -47.35 5.93
CA GLU A 558 12.66 -47.08 6.22
C GLU A 558 12.87 -46.40 7.59
N ASN A 559 11.86 -45.69 8.10
CA ASN A 559 11.92 -44.95 9.36
C ASN A 559 11.18 -45.65 10.50
N GLY A 560 11.14 -46.99 10.48
CA GLY A 560 10.58 -47.80 11.57
C GLY A 560 9.07 -47.60 11.76
N GLY A 561 8.35 -47.32 10.66
CA GLY A 561 6.91 -47.11 10.66
C GLY A 561 6.45 -45.71 11.09
N LYS A 562 7.38 -44.81 11.38
CA LYS A 562 7.06 -43.44 11.80
C LYS A 562 6.91 -42.51 10.60
N ASN A 563 5.94 -41.60 10.67
CA ASN A 563 5.68 -40.59 9.63
C ASN A 563 5.83 -39.19 10.22
N TYR A 564 7.05 -38.64 10.12
CA TYR A 564 7.32 -37.26 10.55
C TYR A 564 6.91 -36.22 9.49
N GLY A 565 6.72 -36.64 8.24
CA GLY A 565 6.28 -35.80 7.13
C GLY A 565 7.20 -34.61 6.83
N HIS A 566 6.61 -33.57 6.28
CA HIS A 566 7.23 -32.27 6.04
C HIS A 566 6.18 -31.17 6.04
N VAL A 567 6.58 -29.97 6.42
CA VAL A 567 5.73 -28.78 6.48
C VAL A 567 6.53 -27.59 5.96
N GLY A 568 5.84 -26.66 5.32
CA GLY A 568 6.46 -25.42 4.88
C GLY A 568 5.44 -24.32 4.63
N LEU A 569 5.93 -23.10 4.57
CA LEU A 569 5.21 -21.92 4.11
C LEU A 569 5.46 -21.74 2.62
N LEU A 570 4.45 -21.30 1.87
CA LEU A 570 4.48 -21.19 0.41
C LEU A 570 4.38 -19.75 -0.04
N HIS A 571 5.14 -19.44 -1.07
CA HIS A 571 5.05 -18.20 -1.83
C HIS A 571 5.54 -18.42 -3.27
N VAL A 572 5.24 -17.48 -4.16
CA VAL A 572 5.71 -17.52 -5.55
C VAL A 572 6.88 -16.56 -5.71
N GLU A 573 8.00 -17.08 -6.21
CA GLU A 573 9.21 -16.32 -6.51
C GLU A 573 9.62 -16.64 -7.95
N ASN A 574 9.78 -15.62 -8.80
CA ASN A 574 10.14 -15.79 -10.21
C ASN A 574 9.24 -16.79 -10.98
N GLY A 575 7.93 -16.80 -10.67
CA GLY A 575 6.95 -17.71 -11.27
C GLY A 575 7.05 -19.17 -10.79
N ARG A 576 7.90 -19.45 -9.81
CA ARG A 576 8.05 -20.78 -9.20
C ARG A 576 7.47 -20.78 -7.80
N LEU A 577 6.86 -21.89 -7.42
CA LEU A 577 6.38 -22.09 -6.06
C LEU A 577 7.58 -22.43 -5.18
N VAL A 578 7.81 -21.64 -4.14
CA VAL A 578 8.94 -21.78 -3.21
C VAL A 578 8.39 -22.13 -1.83
N GLU A 579 9.02 -23.11 -1.20
CA GLU A 579 8.77 -23.47 0.20
C GLU A 579 9.83 -22.87 1.13
N THR A 580 9.38 -22.35 2.26
CA THR A 580 10.24 -21.89 3.37
C THR A 580 9.87 -22.59 4.66
N SER A 581 10.87 -23.10 5.36
CA SER A 581 10.73 -23.71 6.68
C SER A 581 11.99 -23.45 7.50
N ASP A 582 12.82 -24.47 7.73
CA ASP A 582 14.19 -24.36 8.27
C ASP A 582 15.23 -23.99 7.19
N HIS A 583 14.84 -24.10 5.92
CA HIS A 583 15.57 -23.67 4.73
C HIS A 583 14.60 -23.16 3.66
N LYS A 584 15.14 -22.61 2.56
CA LYS A 584 14.40 -22.13 1.39
C LYS A 584 14.71 -23.02 0.18
N THR A 585 13.70 -23.56 -0.48
CA THR A 585 13.87 -24.38 -1.70
C THR A 585 12.65 -24.31 -2.61
N GLU A 586 12.80 -24.77 -3.86
CA GLU A 586 11.68 -24.87 -4.80
C GLU A 586 10.70 -25.97 -4.33
N HIS A 587 9.41 -25.64 -4.25
CA HIS A 587 8.37 -26.57 -3.86
C HIS A 587 8.04 -27.52 -5.01
N GLN A 588 8.52 -28.76 -4.88
CA GLN A 588 8.21 -29.82 -5.81
C GLN A 588 6.88 -30.50 -5.46
N ILE A 589 5.82 -30.21 -6.22
CA ILE A 589 4.48 -30.78 -6.04
C ILE A 589 4.52 -32.32 -6.14
N ASN A 590 5.28 -32.85 -7.10
CA ASN A 590 5.34 -34.29 -7.41
C ASN A 590 6.59 -34.98 -6.84
N ASN A 591 7.01 -34.61 -5.63
CA ASN A 591 8.21 -35.21 -5.05
C ASN A 591 7.91 -36.65 -4.52
N PRO A 592 8.60 -37.68 -5.03
CA PRO A 592 8.29 -39.10 -4.75
C PRO A 592 8.56 -39.52 -3.29
N ARG A 593 9.28 -38.69 -2.52
CA ARG A 593 9.49 -38.89 -1.08
C ARG A 593 8.18 -38.79 -0.30
N TYR A 594 7.15 -38.17 -0.87
CA TYR A 594 5.91 -37.84 -0.17
C TYR A 594 4.70 -38.55 -0.76
N GLY A 595 3.75 -38.89 0.11
CA GLY A 595 2.52 -39.60 -0.26
C GLY A 595 1.35 -38.64 -0.47
N LYS A 596 0.83 -38.08 0.63
CA LYS A 596 -0.29 -37.13 0.62
C LYS A 596 0.17 -35.74 1.02
N THR A 597 -0.17 -34.74 0.22
CA THR A 597 0.00 -33.30 0.53
C THR A 597 -1.36 -32.67 0.81
N ILE A 598 -1.42 -31.78 1.79
CA ILE A 598 -2.57 -30.94 2.09
C ILE A 598 -2.08 -29.49 2.05
N TYR A 599 -2.73 -28.68 1.22
CA TYR A 599 -2.45 -27.26 1.08
C TYR A 599 -3.44 -26.44 1.91
N PHE A 600 -2.91 -25.41 2.58
CA PHE A 600 -3.67 -24.51 3.44
C PHE A 600 -3.57 -23.07 2.94
N GLU A 601 -4.71 -22.51 2.62
CA GLU A 601 -4.90 -21.08 2.37
C GLU A 601 -5.17 -20.39 3.70
N TYR A 602 -4.35 -19.40 4.05
CA TYR A 602 -4.68 -18.52 5.17
C TYR A 602 -5.87 -17.65 4.74
N VAL A 603 -6.95 -17.65 5.51
CA VAL A 603 -8.18 -16.88 5.20
C VAL A 603 -8.49 -15.80 6.25
N GLY A 604 -7.77 -15.79 7.38
CA GLY A 604 -8.02 -14.93 8.55
C GLY A 604 -9.30 -15.29 9.30
N LYS A 605 -9.51 -14.71 10.49
CA LYS A 605 -10.74 -14.94 11.27
C LYS A 605 -11.96 -14.40 10.54
N GLN A 606 -12.80 -15.25 9.98
CA GLN A 606 -14.10 -14.77 9.48
C GLN A 606 -14.81 -14.04 10.64
N PRO A 607 -15.29 -12.79 10.47
CA PRO A 607 -16.15 -12.20 11.48
C PRO A 607 -17.31 -13.18 11.65
N LYS A 608 -17.57 -13.61 12.90
CA LYS A 608 -18.75 -14.42 13.21
C LYS A 608 -19.94 -13.61 12.73
N THR A 609 -20.42 -13.92 11.54
CA THR A 609 -21.76 -13.53 11.13
C THR A 609 -22.63 -14.06 12.25
N LEU A 610 -23.34 -13.15 12.92
CA LEU A 610 -24.51 -13.50 13.71
C LEU A 610 -25.42 -14.25 12.73
N GLN A 611 -25.31 -15.57 12.72
CA GLN A 611 -26.30 -16.43 12.10
C GLN A 611 -27.60 -16.12 12.84
N ALA A 612 -28.51 -15.46 12.13
CA ALA A 612 -29.90 -15.34 12.51
C ALA A 612 -30.60 -16.68 12.36
#